data_AF-Q0V0I0-F1
#
_entry.id   AF-Q0V0I0-F1
#
_cell.length_a   1.000
_cell.length_b   1.000
_cell.length_c   1.000
_cell.angle_alpha   90.00
_cell.angle_beta   90.00
_cell.angle_gamma   90.00
#
_symmetry.space_group_name_H-M   'P 1'
#
loop_
_entity.id
_entity.type
_entity.pdbx_description
1 polymer ?
#
loop_
_entity_poly.entity_id
_entity_poly.type
_entity_poly.pdbx_seq_one_letter_code
_entity_poly.pdbx_strand_id
1 'polypeptide(L)'
;MSLVFYHARYVPPSLYPSIKEKKEHIGLAALHMLPLSRGTVTLKSASPTDNPVCDPRFLSTHTDRFILHRAVSGNLKIVNTAQFTDVIETEFAPLGFPVLKQESSADEVDARIRAARATVSHPMGTCALGTVLDEEFRVKGVQELRVCDASMFPEHVAAMPSCLIYALAETNNEKSEYGIEWLLFLELDPRVKYSMKRQSSCTDSAGGKHRAIPRNSSIGDW
;
A
#
# COMPACT_ATOMS: atom_id res chain seq x y z
N MET A 1 -14.36 23.25 -13.18
CA MET A 1 -14.01 21.86 -12.79
C MET A 1 -13.48 21.86 -11.35
N SER A 2 -13.51 20.75 -10.63
CA SER A 2 -13.08 20.74 -9.21
C SER A 2 -12.07 19.65 -8.89
N LEU A 3 -11.19 19.91 -7.94
CA LEU A 3 -10.15 18.98 -7.53
C LEU A 3 -10.55 18.14 -6.32
N VAL A 4 -10.36 16.82 -6.40
CA VAL A 4 -10.45 15.89 -5.27
C VAL A 4 -9.06 15.35 -5.02
N PHE A 5 -8.56 15.49 -3.80
CA PHE A 5 -7.36 14.76 -3.42
C PHE A 5 -7.78 13.31 -3.12
N TYR A 6 -7.35 12.37 -3.99
CA TYR A 6 -7.86 11.00 -4.21
C TYR A 6 -9.00 10.86 -5.26
N HIS A 7 -8.85 9.86 -6.11
CA HIS A 7 -9.77 9.51 -7.20
C HIS A 7 -11.18 9.17 -6.67
N ALA A 8 -12.22 9.79 -7.25
CA ALA A 8 -13.62 9.69 -6.78
C ALA A 8 -14.16 8.26 -6.55
N ARG A 9 -13.63 7.26 -7.27
CA ARG A 9 -14.02 5.84 -7.11
C ARG A 9 -13.45 5.14 -5.87
N TYR A 10 -12.40 5.71 -5.26
CA TYR A 10 -11.76 5.20 -4.05
C TYR A 10 -12.04 6.07 -2.82
N VAL A 11 -12.85 7.12 -3.01
CA VAL A 11 -13.26 8.02 -1.95
C VAL A 11 -14.54 7.47 -1.33
N PRO A 12 -14.55 7.10 -0.03
CA PRO A 12 -15.79 6.68 0.60
C PRO A 12 -16.78 7.86 0.54
N PRO A 13 -18.00 7.68 0.00
CA PRO A 13 -18.99 8.76 -0.13
C PRO A 13 -19.29 9.49 1.19
N SER A 14 -19.07 8.82 2.33
CA SER A 14 -19.20 9.40 3.67
C SER A 14 -18.21 10.53 3.96
N LEU A 15 -17.02 10.51 3.35
CA LEU A 15 -15.97 11.50 3.61
C LEU A 15 -16.13 12.75 2.72
N TYR A 16 -16.78 12.61 1.56
CA TYR A 16 -17.02 13.70 0.60
C TYR A 16 -18.47 13.69 0.09
N PRO A 17 -19.46 13.89 0.99
CA PRO A 17 -20.88 13.81 0.64
C PRO A 17 -21.32 14.90 -0.36
N SER A 18 -20.51 15.93 -0.55
CA SER A 18 -20.75 17.06 -1.45
C SER A 18 -20.39 16.81 -2.91
N ILE A 19 -19.68 15.71 -3.23
CA ILE A 19 -19.38 15.34 -4.62
C ILE A 19 -20.68 14.85 -5.27
N LYS A 20 -21.25 15.66 -6.16
CA LYS A 20 -22.45 15.33 -6.94
C LYS A 20 -22.01 14.79 -8.30
N GLU A 21 -22.53 13.64 -8.72
CA GLU A 21 -22.19 12.93 -9.97
C GLU A 21 -22.30 13.77 -11.27
N LYS A 22 -22.99 14.92 -11.25
CA LYS A 22 -23.29 15.75 -12.42
C LYS A 22 -22.26 16.85 -12.73
N LYS A 23 -21.11 16.91 -12.05
CA LYS A 23 -20.04 17.87 -12.33
C LYS A 23 -18.76 17.17 -12.80
N GLU A 24 -17.94 17.88 -13.56
CA GLU A 24 -16.62 17.40 -13.99
C GLU A 24 -15.61 17.56 -12.85
N HIS A 25 -14.93 16.46 -12.51
CA HIS A 25 -14.00 16.38 -11.39
C HIS A 25 -12.62 15.90 -11.87
N ILE A 26 -11.55 16.48 -11.32
CA ILE A 26 -10.17 16.00 -11.45
C ILE A 26 -9.77 15.38 -10.12
N GLY A 27 -9.24 14.17 -10.14
CA GLY A 27 -8.66 13.52 -8.95
C GLY A 27 -7.14 13.62 -8.97
N LEU A 28 -6.54 14.10 -7.88
CA LEU A 28 -5.08 14.15 -7.70
C LEU A 28 -4.69 13.37 -6.45
N ALA A 29 -3.88 12.33 -6.59
CA ALA A 29 -3.48 11.49 -5.47
C ALA A 29 -2.02 11.75 -5.10
N ALA A 30 -1.74 11.86 -3.80
CA ALA A 30 -0.39 11.71 -3.27
C ALA A 30 -0.22 10.25 -2.82
N LEU A 31 0.68 9.53 -3.47
CA LEU A 31 0.94 8.11 -3.18
C LEU A 31 2.34 7.95 -2.57
N HIS A 32 2.39 7.39 -1.37
CA HIS A 32 3.65 7.00 -0.74
C HIS A 32 3.90 5.51 -0.96
N MET A 33 4.82 5.21 -1.89
CA MET A 33 5.02 3.86 -2.42
C MET A 33 6.03 3.02 -1.62
N LEU A 34 6.90 3.67 -0.84
CA LEU A 34 7.98 3.02 -0.09
C LEU A 34 7.95 3.47 1.39
N PRO A 35 6.87 3.16 2.14
CA PRO A 35 6.75 3.57 3.52
C PRO A 35 7.80 2.89 4.40
N LEU A 36 8.34 3.64 5.36
CA LEU A 36 9.22 3.11 6.41
C LEU A 36 8.43 2.57 7.61
N SER A 37 7.21 3.07 7.81
CA SER A 37 6.28 2.53 8.80
C SER A 37 6.08 1.03 8.60
N ARG A 38 6.06 0.28 9.71
CA ARG A 38 5.78 -1.16 9.73
C ARG A 38 4.61 -1.43 10.65
N GLY A 39 3.64 -2.16 10.12
CA GLY A 39 2.47 -2.62 10.85
C GLY A 39 2.54 -4.10 11.16
N THR A 40 1.44 -4.63 11.70
CA THR A 40 1.28 -6.05 12.00
C THR A 40 -0.13 -6.52 11.64
N VAL A 41 -0.24 -7.81 11.34
CA VAL A 41 -1.52 -8.52 11.29
C VAL A 41 -1.40 -9.74 12.20
N THR A 42 -2.39 -9.94 13.05
CA THR A 42 -2.39 -11.07 14.00
C THR A 42 -3.75 -11.73 14.08
N LEU A 43 -3.74 -13.01 14.45
CA LEU A 43 -4.96 -13.73 14.77
C LEU A 43 -5.57 -13.13 16.04
N LYS A 44 -6.88 -12.88 16.00
CA LYS A 44 -7.65 -12.46 17.17
C LYS A 44 -7.94 -13.63 18.12
N SER A 45 -8.18 -14.81 17.55
CA SER A 45 -8.49 -16.05 18.26
C SER A 45 -8.02 -17.26 17.45
N ALA A 46 -8.29 -18.48 17.93
CA ALA A 46 -8.06 -19.70 17.17
C ALA A 46 -9.12 -19.98 16.09
N SER A 47 -10.24 -19.24 16.07
CA SER A 47 -11.29 -19.41 15.06
C SER A 47 -10.87 -18.78 13.73
N PRO A 48 -10.91 -19.52 12.60
CA PRO A 48 -10.55 -18.97 11.29
C PRO A 48 -11.60 -17.99 10.74
N THR A 49 -12.80 -17.93 11.33
CA THR A 49 -13.87 -17.00 10.91
C THR A 49 -13.80 -15.65 11.62
N ASP A 50 -12.97 -15.53 12.66
CA ASP A 50 -12.79 -14.27 13.36
C ASP A 50 -11.92 -13.32 12.53
N ASN A 51 -12.39 -12.07 12.39
CA ASN A 51 -11.60 -11.03 11.75
C ASN A 51 -10.23 -10.89 12.44
N PRO A 52 -9.11 -10.82 11.68
CA PRO A 52 -7.80 -10.61 12.25
C PRO A 52 -7.68 -9.20 12.86
N VAL A 53 -6.70 -9.03 13.74
CA VAL A 53 -6.30 -7.71 14.25
C VAL A 53 -5.26 -7.15 13.28
N CYS A 54 -5.65 -6.14 12.52
CA CYS A 54 -4.79 -5.42 11.58
C CYS A 54 -4.41 -4.06 12.16
N ASP A 55 -3.11 -3.84 12.40
CA ASP A 55 -2.55 -2.54 12.76
C ASP A 55 -1.46 -2.14 11.76
N PRO A 56 -1.81 -1.39 10.70
CA PRO A 56 -0.84 -0.99 9.67
C PRO A 56 0.16 0.09 10.14
N ARG A 57 -0.08 0.75 11.29
CA ARG A 57 0.77 1.84 11.82
C ARG A 57 1.14 2.91 10.80
N PHE A 58 0.19 3.30 9.94
CA PHE A 58 0.39 4.31 8.92
C PHE A 58 0.98 5.60 9.50
N LEU A 59 1.98 6.15 8.81
CA LEU A 59 2.64 7.41 9.18
C LEU A 59 3.23 7.41 10.60
N SER A 60 3.67 6.25 11.10
CA SER A 60 4.30 6.16 12.41
C SER A 60 5.72 6.71 12.45
N THR A 61 6.36 6.92 11.29
CA THR A 61 7.67 7.54 11.17
C THR A 61 7.58 9.01 10.76
N HIS A 62 8.51 9.84 11.23
CA HIS A 62 8.62 11.24 10.79
C HIS A 62 8.88 11.35 9.29
N THR A 63 9.73 10.47 8.74
CA THR A 63 10.06 10.45 7.31
C THR A 63 8.84 10.23 6.43
N ASP A 64 7.95 9.30 6.78
CA ASP A 64 6.73 9.06 6.00
C ASP A 64 5.80 10.27 6.01
N ARG A 65 5.67 10.94 7.16
CA ARG A 65 4.89 12.19 7.28
C ARG A 65 5.48 13.27 6.41
N PHE A 66 6.80 13.48 6.49
CA PHE A 66 7.51 14.48 5.70
C PHE A 66 7.34 14.25 4.19
N ILE A 67 7.53 13.01 3.72
CA ILE A 67 7.37 12.65 2.30
C ILE A 67 5.94 12.95 1.84
N LEU A 68 4.94 12.53 2.61
CA LEU A 68 3.54 12.72 2.22
C LEU A 68 3.14 14.20 2.26
N HIS A 69 3.59 14.96 3.27
CA HIS A 69 3.42 16.41 3.33
C HIS A 69 4.01 17.12 2.11
N ARG A 70 5.22 16.72 1.69
CA ARG A 70 5.86 17.25 0.48
C ARG A 70 5.09 16.88 -0.78
N ALA A 71 4.55 15.67 -0.87
CA ALA A 71 3.74 15.24 -2.01
C ALA A 71 2.42 16.05 -2.12
N VAL A 72 1.70 16.24 -1.00
CA VAL A 72 0.48 17.06 -0.98
C VAL A 72 0.80 18.53 -1.28
N SER A 73 1.86 19.08 -0.70
CA SER A 73 2.34 20.43 -1.03
C SER A 73 2.70 20.58 -2.51
N GLY A 74 3.32 19.56 -3.11
CA GLY A 74 3.62 19.53 -4.55
C GLY A 74 2.35 19.53 -5.40
N ASN A 75 1.35 18.74 -5.02
CA ASN A 75 0.05 18.73 -5.68
C ASN A 75 -0.64 20.10 -5.63
N LEU A 76 -0.58 20.80 -4.49
CA LEU A 76 -1.10 22.16 -4.34
C LEU A 76 -0.38 23.18 -5.25
N LYS A 77 0.91 22.99 -5.50
CA LYS A 77 1.66 23.81 -6.48
C LYS A 77 1.25 23.50 -7.92
N ILE A 78 1.05 22.22 -8.25
CA ILE A 78 0.63 21.80 -9.61
C ILE A 78 -0.71 22.42 -9.96
N VAL A 79 -1.69 22.38 -9.05
CA VAL A 79 -3.03 22.89 -9.34
C VAL A 79 -3.10 24.41 -9.42
N ASN A 80 -2.05 25.10 -8.97
CA ASN A 80 -1.90 26.55 -9.07
C ASN A 80 -1.06 27.00 -10.27
N THR A 81 -0.70 26.10 -11.19
CA THR A 81 -0.04 26.50 -12.45
C THR A 81 -1.08 27.02 -13.45
N ALA A 82 -0.63 27.85 -14.40
CA ALA A 82 -1.49 28.51 -15.38
C ALA A 82 -2.39 27.55 -16.19
N GLN A 83 -1.96 26.30 -16.38
CA GLN A 83 -2.73 25.29 -17.11
C GLN A 83 -3.97 24.81 -16.31
N PHE A 84 -3.95 24.94 -15.00
CA PHE A 84 -4.99 24.45 -14.11
C PHE A 84 -5.82 25.57 -13.48
N THR A 85 -5.30 26.79 -13.35
CA THR A 85 -6.02 27.92 -12.72
C THR A 85 -7.31 28.30 -13.45
N ASP A 86 -7.38 28.12 -14.76
CA ASP A 86 -8.58 28.43 -15.55
C ASP A 86 -9.58 27.27 -15.60
N VAL A 87 -9.18 26.07 -15.16
CA VAL A 87 -9.98 24.84 -15.23
C VAL A 87 -10.52 24.46 -13.85
N ILE A 88 -9.70 24.62 -12.81
CA ILE A 88 -10.00 24.25 -11.43
C ILE A 88 -10.59 25.46 -10.70
N GLU A 89 -11.89 25.41 -10.41
CA GLU A 89 -12.60 26.44 -9.65
C GLU A 89 -12.25 26.39 -8.16
N THR A 90 -12.27 25.18 -7.58
CA THR A 90 -12.05 24.98 -6.15
C THR A 90 -11.77 23.50 -5.83
N GLU A 91 -11.23 23.27 -4.64
CA GLU A 91 -11.09 21.94 -4.05
C GLU A 91 -12.43 21.48 -3.44
N PHE A 92 -12.75 20.19 -3.61
CA PHE A 92 -13.70 19.51 -2.71
C PHE A 92 -12.96 19.03 -1.46
N ALA A 93 -12.97 19.83 -0.41
CA ALA A 93 -12.43 19.43 0.89
C ALA A 93 -13.29 18.32 1.54
N PRO A 94 -12.69 17.39 2.31
CA PRO A 94 -13.43 16.48 3.18
C PRO A 94 -14.31 17.25 4.17
N LEU A 95 -15.38 16.61 4.62
CA LEU A 95 -16.26 17.18 5.63
C LEU A 95 -15.48 17.60 6.88
N GLY A 96 -15.65 18.86 7.31
CA GLY A 96 -15.00 19.41 8.50
C GLY A 96 -13.58 19.94 8.30
N PHE A 97 -13.07 19.97 7.06
CA PHE A 97 -11.75 20.53 6.74
C PHE A 97 -11.88 21.77 5.85
N PRO A 98 -11.00 22.78 6.01
CA PRO A 98 -10.93 23.91 5.11
C PRO A 98 -10.43 23.47 3.73
N VAL A 99 -10.72 24.27 2.70
CA VAL A 99 -10.08 24.12 1.39
C VAL A 99 -8.59 24.40 1.52
N LEU A 100 -7.76 23.49 1.03
CA LEU A 100 -6.32 23.66 0.97
C LEU A 100 -5.91 24.47 -0.26
N LYS A 101 -4.95 25.36 -0.06
CA LYS A 101 -4.32 26.18 -1.10
C LYS A 101 -2.81 26.10 -0.98
N GLN A 102 -2.08 26.66 -1.95
CA GLN A 102 -0.62 26.66 -1.93
C GLN A 102 -0.04 27.35 -0.68
N GLU A 103 -0.74 28.36 -0.17
CA GLU A 103 -0.41 29.14 1.02
C GLU A 103 -0.93 28.56 2.35
N SER A 104 -1.62 27.40 2.31
CA SER A 104 -2.05 26.71 3.53
C SER A 104 -0.85 26.36 4.42
N SER A 105 -1.07 26.45 5.73
CA SER A 105 -0.06 26.13 6.74
C SER A 105 0.29 24.64 6.73
N ALA A 106 1.49 24.30 7.23
CA ALA A 106 1.90 22.91 7.38
C ALA A 106 0.93 22.11 8.27
N ASP A 107 0.43 22.73 9.34
CA ASP A 107 -0.52 22.10 10.27
C ASP A 107 -1.86 21.76 9.59
N GLU A 108 -2.36 22.62 8.70
CA GLU A 108 -3.58 22.33 7.92
C GLU A 108 -3.37 21.15 6.97
N VAL A 109 -2.20 21.09 6.30
CA VAL A 109 -1.85 20.00 5.39
C VAL A 109 -1.69 18.69 6.16
N ASP A 110 -1.00 18.69 7.30
CA ASP A 110 -0.78 17.51 8.12
C ASP A 110 -2.09 17.02 8.78
N ALA A 111 -2.95 17.93 9.23
CA ALA A 111 -4.28 17.60 9.71
C ALA A 111 -5.11 16.93 8.61
N ARG A 112 -5.04 17.45 7.37
CA ARG A 112 -5.71 16.83 6.23
C ARG A 112 -5.18 15.43 5.94
N ILE A 113 -3.85 15.26 5.90
CA ILE A 113 -3.20 13.97 5.66
C ILE A 113 -3.67 12.94 6.69
N ARG A 114 -3.74 13.33 7.97
CA ARG A 114 -4.15 12.43 9.05
C ARG A 114 -5.59 11.95 8.91
N ALA A 115 -6.50 12.82 8.48
CA ALA A 115 -7.91 12.52 8.37
C ALA A 115 -8.29 11.81 7.06
N ALA A 116 -7.64 12.18 5.95
CA ALA A 116 -7.99 11.69 4.62
C ALA A 116 -7.07 10.55 4.12
N ARG A 117 -6.07 10.11 4.90
CA ARG A 117 -5.22 8.99 4.52
C ARG A 117 -6.03 7.71 4.29
N ALA A 118 -5.70 7.01 3.22
CA ALA A 118 -6.25 5.71 2.88
C ALA A 118 -5.15 4.78 2.37
N THR A 119 -5.45 3.48 2.38
CA THR A 119 -4.61 2.49 1.72
C THR A 119 -4.95 2.43 0.23
N VAL A 120 -3.94 2.20 -0.62
CA VAL A 120 -4.15 1.77 -2.02
C VAL A 120 -4.35 0.25 -2.13
N SER A 121 -4.58 -0.43 -0.99
CA SER A 121 -4.83 -1.86 -0.92
C SER A 121 -3.66 -2.74 -1.40
N HIS A 122 -2.42 -2.31 -1.12
CA HIS A 122 -1.19 -3.08 -1.38
C HIS A 122 -0.49 -3.53 -0.07
N PRO A 123 -1.14 -4.34 0.79
CA PRO A 123 -0.45 -4.93 1.95
C PRO A 123 0.58 -5.97 1.48
N MET A 124 1.74 -6.01 2.15
CA MET A 124 2.83 -6.95 1.84
C MET A 124 3.72 -7.19 3.05
N GLY A 125 4.55 -8.24 2.99
CA GLY A 125 5.64 -8.50 3.94
C GLY A 125 5.28 -9.16 5.26
N THR A 126 4.09 -9.74 5.39
CA THR A 126 3.67 -10.43 6.64
C THR A 126 4.31 -11.80 6.84
N CYS A 127 4.84 -12.41 5.77
CA CYS A 127 5.58 -13.68 5.76
C CYS A 127 6.87 -13.54 4.96
N ALA A 128 7.69 -12.54 5.28
CA ALA A 128 8.84 -12.15 4.46
C ALA A 128 9.89 -13.28 4.25
N LEU A 129 10.45 -13.33 3.04
CA LEU A 129 11.67 -14.09 2.72
C LEU A 129 12.82 -13.69 3.65
N GLY A 130 13.64 -14.67 4.04
CA GLY A 130 14.75 -14.48 4.97
C GLY A 130 14.33 -14.40 6.45
N THR A 131 13.06 -14.10 6.74
CA THR A 131 12.53 -14.04 8.12
C THR A 131 11.62 -15.23 8.43
N VAL A 132 10.50 -15.34 7.71
CA VAL A 132 9.51 -16.42 7.87
C VAL A 132 9.72 -17.53 6.85
N LEU A 133 10.12 -17.15 5.63
CA LEU A 133 10.35 -18.06 4.53
C LEU A 133 11.84 -18.21 4.22
N ASP A 134 12.26 -19.36 3.71
CA ASP A 134 13.59 -19.55 3.11
C ASP A 134 13.65 -19.04 1.65
N GLU A 135 14.82 -19.13 1.00
CA GLU A 135 15.03 -18.69 -0.39
C GLU A 135 14.20 -19.47 -1.43
N GLU A 136 13.61 -20.58 -1.01
CA GLU A 136 12.71 -21.44 -1.76
C GLU A 136 11.24 -21.23 -1.35
N PHE A 137 10.89 -20.13 -0.66
CA PHE A 137 9.52 -19.80 -0.25
C PHE A 137 8.90 -20.81 0.74
N ARG A 138 9.70 -21.68 1.35
CA ARG A 138 9.21 -22.66 2.34
C ARG A 138 9.10 -22.01 3.70
N VAL A 139 8.06 -22.36 4.45
CA VAL A 139 7.88 -21.88 5.82
C VAL A 139 8.92 -22.53 6.73
N LYS A 140 9.77 -21.72 7.37
CA LYS A 140 10.84 -22.24 8.22
C LYS A 140 10.28 -23.08 9.37
N GLY A 141 10.82 -24.29 9.53
CA GLY A 141 10.40 -25.23 10.58
C GLY A 141 9.08 -25.97 10.30
N VAL A 142 8.47 -25.80 9.13
CA VAL A 142 7.27 -26.53 8.70
C VAL A 142 7.59 -27.31 7.44
N GLN A 143 7.28 -28.61 7.43
CA GLN A 143 7.49 -29.46 6.26
C GLN A 143 6.34 -29.28 5.26
N GLU A 144 6.66 -29.39 3.97
CA GLU A 144 5.69 -29.41 2.87
C GLU A 144 4.77 -28.18 2.77
N LEU A 145 5.18 -27.02 3.33
CA LEU A 145 4.41 -25.77 3.28
C LEU A 145 5.22 -24.63 2.64
N ARG A 146 4.61 -23.95 1.66
CA ARG A 146 5.14 -22.75 1.01
C ARG A 146 4.11 -21.62 1.00
N VAL A 147 4.59 -20.38 0.90
CA VAL A 147 3.76 -19.19 0.74
C VAL A 147 4.23 -18.42 -0.48
N CYS A 148 3.31 -18.14 -1.41
CA CYS A 148 3.61 -17.44 -2.67
C CYS A 148 2.54 -16.39 -2.98
N ASP A 149 2.54 -15.32 -2.20
CA ASP A 149 1.69 -14.14 -2.39
C ASP A 149 2.44 -12.87 -1.96
N ALA A 150 1.77 -11.72 -1.87
CA ALA A 150 2.41 -10.46 -1.47
C ALA A 150 3.08 -10.49 -0.08
N SER A 151 2.73 -11.44 0.79
CA SER A 151 3.30 -11.55 2.12
C SER A 151 4.79 -11.89 2.11
N MET A 152 5.30 -12.47 1.03
CA MET A 152 6.70 -12.90 0.92
C MET A 152 7.70 -11.76 0.72
N PHE A 153 7.24 -10.58 0.27
CA PHE A 153 8.13 -9.45 -0.01
C PHE A 153 8.76 -8.93 1.29
N PRO A 154 10.10 -8.93 1.44
CA PRO A 154 10.74 -8.42 2.65
C PRO A 154 10.60 -6.89 2.81
N GLU A 155 10.42 -6.19 1.68
CA GLU A 155 10.34 -4.74 1.61
C GLU A 155 9.25 -4.30 0.64
N HIS A 156 8.80 -3.06 0.78
CA HIS A 156 7.81 -2.50 -0.14
C HIS A 156 8.37 -2.37 -1.55
N VAL A 157 7.55 -2.70 -2.54
CA VAL A 157 7.87 -2.53 -3.96
C VAL A 157 7.10 -1.33 -4.52
N ALA A 158 7.80 -0.41 -5.18
CA ALA A 158 7.20 0.77 -5.80
C ALA A 158 6.52 0.45 -7.14
N ALA A 159 5.66 -0.57 -7.14
CA ALA A 159 4.96 -1.09 -8.31
C ALA A 159 3.61 -1.70 -7.90
N MET A 160 2.81 -2.11 -8.90
CA MET A 160 1.64 -2.95 -8.65
C MET A 160 2.12 -4.35 -8.20
N PRO A 161 1.76 -4.83 -7.00
CA PRO A 161 2.26 -6.11 -6.48
C PRO A 161 1.87 -7.29 -7.36
N SER A 162 0.73 -7.22 -8.04
CA SER A 162 0.23 -8.28 -8.92
C SER A 162 1.25 -8.75 -9.94
N CYS A 163 1.95 -7.83 -10.61
CA CYS A 163 2.94 -8.17 -11.64
C CYS A 163 4.10 -9.00 -11.06
N LEU A 164 4.58 -8.64 -9.87
CA LEU A 164 5.68 -9.35 -9.21
C LEU A 164 5.23 -10.69 -8.63
N ILE A 165 4.01 -10.75 -8.11
CA ILE A 165 3.43 -12.00 -7.60
C ILE A 165 3.33 -13.04 -8.73
N TYR A 166 2.82 -12.64 -9.91
CA TYR A 166 2.76 -13.54 -11.06
C TYR A 166 4.16 -14.03 -11.47
N ALA A 167 5.12 -13.13 -11.64
CA ALA A 167 6.48 -13.51 -12.05
C ALA A 167 7.15 -14.49 -11.05
N LEU A 168 6.96 -14.27 -9.75
CA LEU A 168 7.52 -15.14 -8.72
C LEU A 168 6.77 -16.47 -8.60
N ALA A 169 5.45 -16.48 -8.80
CA ALA A 169 4.66 -17.71 -8.85
C ALA A 169 5.13 -18.63 -9.97
N GLU A 170 5.36 -18.10 -11.18
CA GLU A 170 5.89 -18.88 -12.30
C GLU A 170 7.30 -19.44 -12.01
N THR A 171 8.18 -18.61 -11.45
CA THR A 171 9.55 -19.03 -11.10
C THR A 171 9.56 -20.13 -10.02
N ASN A 172 8.59 -20.10 -9.10
CA ASN A 172 8.48 -21.11 -8.06
C ASN A 172 7.89 -22.43 -8.58
N ASN A 173 7.03 -22.37 -9.60
CA ASN A 173 6.48 -23.56 -10.24
C ASN A 173 7.58 -24.44 -10.83
N GLU A 174 8.55 -23.82 -11.52
CA GLU A 174 9.73 -24.53 -12.08
C GLU A 174 10.62 -25.21 -11.01
N LYS A 175 10.56 -24.75 -9.76
CA LYS A 175 11.36 -25.28 -8.64
C LYS A 175 10.62 -26.31 -7.78
N SER A 176 9.34 -26.57 -8.07
CA SER A 176 8.57 -27.57 -7.36
C SER A 176 8.89 -28.97 -7.90
N GLU A 177 9.60 -29.79 -7.11
CA GLU A 177 9.85 -31.22 -7.43
C GLU A 177 8.56 -32.05 -7.56
N TYR A 178 7.40 -31.50 -7.19
CA TYR A 178 6.14 -32.24 -7.10
C TYR A 178 5.24 -32.13 -8.34
N GLY A 179 5.70 -31.55 -9.46
CA GLY A 179 4.97 -31.61 -10.74
C GLY A 179 3.53 -31.06 -10.68
N ILE A 180 3.26 -30.10 -9.80
CA ILE A 180 1.94 -29.47 -9.70
C ILE A 180 1.83 -28.43 -10.82
N GLU A 181 1.34 -28.84 -12.00
CA GLU A 181 0.95 -27.92 -13.06
C GLU A 181 -0.19 -27.03 -12.56
N TRP A 182 0.15 -25.80 -12.17
CA TRP A 182 -0.84 -24.73 -12.12
C TRP A 182 -1.08 -24.26 -13.55
N LEU A 183 -2.24 -24.63 -14.10
CA LEU A 183 -2.79 -24.09 -15.35
C LEU A 183 -3.08 -22.58 -15.17
N LEU A 184 -2.05 -21.74 -15.26
CA LEU A 184 -2.21 -20.33 -15.53
C LEU A 184 -2.31 -20.16 -17.05
N PHE A 185 -3.54 -20.02 -17.55
CA PHE A 185 -3.81 -19.45 -18.88
C PHE A 185 -3.41 -17.97 -18.85
N LEU A 186 -2.12 -17.68 -19.00
CA LEU A 186 -1.61 -16.39 -19.44
C LEU A 186 -0.72 -16.65 -20.65
N GLU A 187 -1.33 -16.56 -21.83
CA GLU A 187 -0.63 -16.56 -23.10
C GLU A 187 0.18 -15.25 -23.21
N LEU A 188 1.31 -15.18 -22.50
CA LEU A 188 2.31 -14.15 -22.66
C LEU A 188 3.24 -14.56 -23.81
N ASP A 189 3.37 -13.63 -24.76
CA ASP A 189 4.04 -13.75 -26.05
C ASP A 189 5.32 -14.64 -26.03
N PRO A 190 5.36 -15.74 -26.81
CA PRO A 190 6.50 -16.69 -26.84
C PRO A 190 7.82 -16.09 -27.33
N ARG A 191 7.86 -14.80 -27.70
CA ARG A 191 9.07 -14.11 -28.18
C ARG A 191 9.91 -13.48 -27.06
N VAL A 192 9.42 -13.42 -25.82
CA VAL A 192 10.15 -12.75 -24.73
C VAL A 192 10.91 -13.77 -23.86
N LYS A 193 12.21 -13.95 -24.13
CA LYS A 193 13.12 -14.75 -23.29
C LYS A 193 13.71 -13.87 -22.18
N TYR A 194 13.37 -14.14 -20.92
CA TYR A 194 14.06 -13.56 -19.76
C TYR A 194 15.13 -14.52 -19.23
N SER A 195 16.32 -13.99 -18.93
CA SER A 195 17.44 -14.70 -18.31
C SER A 195 17.76 -14.05 -16.98
N MET A 196 17.51 -14.75 -15.86
CA MET A 196 17.93 -14.31 -14.53
C MET A 196 19.10 -15.17 -14.03
N LYS A 197 20.23 -14.54 -13.71
CA LYS A 197 21.38 -15.18 -13.04
C LYS A 197 21.24 -15.06 -11.52
N ARG A 198 21.38 -16.19 -10.81
CA ARG A 198 21.39 -16.29 -9.33
C ARG A 198 22.67 -15.69 -8.74
N GLN A 199 22.54 -14.91 -7.66
CA GLN A 199 23.60 -14.67 -6.68
C GLN A 199 23.06 -14.97 -5.28
N SER A 200 23.81 -15.75 -4.51
CA SER A 200 23.45 -16.29 -3.19
C SER A 200 24.15 -15.53 -2.06
N SER A 201 23.46 -15.32 -0.93
CA SER A 201 23.89 -15.72 0.44
C SER A 201 23.28 -14.90 1.60
N CYS A 202 22.95 -15.64 2.67
CA CYS A 202 23.10 -15.35 4.11
C CYS A 202 21.91 -14.89 4.99
N THR A 203 21.29 -15.90 5.62
CA THR A 203 21.09 -16.16 7.08
C THR A 203 20.36 -15.18 8.03
N ASP A 204 19.14 -15.61 8.42
CA ASP A 204 18.49 -15.72 9.74
C ASP A 204 18.85 -14.80 10.93
N SER A 205 17.83 -14.23 11.60
CA SER A 205 17.31 -14.77 12.88
C SER A 205 16.12 -13.99 13.50
N ALA A 206 15.18 -14.79 14.04
CA ALA A 206 13.98 -14.55 14.88
C ALA A 206 14.02 -13.40 15.92
N GLY A 207 12.93 -12.89 16.51
CA GLY A 207 11.52 -13.32 16.54
C GLY A 207 10.76 -12.70 17.75
N GLY A 208 9.41 -12.80 17.72
CA GLY A 208 8.49 -12.68 18.90
C GLY A 208 7.82 -11.30 19.12
N LYS A 209 6.57 -11.04 18.67
CA LYS A 209 5.21 -11.37 19.23
C LYS A 209 4.90 -10.77 20.62
N HIS A 210 3.74 -10.21 21.01
CA HIS A 210 2.53 -9.57 20.45
C HIS A 210 1.56 -9.34 21.63
N ARG A 211 0.71 -8.29 21.65
CA ARG A 211 -0.66 -8.36 22.23
C ARG A 211 -1.56 -7.21 21.75
N ALA A 212 -2.85 -7.52 21.57
CA ALA A 212 -3.84 -6.80 20.76
C ALA A 212 -4.66 -5.74 21.53
N ILE A 213 -5.08 -4.65 20.86
CA ILE A 213 -6.24 -3.79 21.22
C ILE A 213 -6.83 -3.10 19.94
N PRO A 214 -7.93 -2.33 20.01
CA PRO A 214 -9.20 -2.46 19.29
C PRO A 214 -9.24 -1.72 17.94
N ARG A 215 -10.43 -1.63 17.29
CA ARG A 215 -10.69 -0.72 16.14
C ARG A 215 -10.62 0.76 16.54
N ASN A 216 -9.44 1.19 16.93
CA ASN A 216 -8.97 2.55 16.76
C ASN A 216 -7.67 2.37 15.98
N SER A 217 -7.64 2.77 14.72
CA SER A 217 -6.36 3.26 14.21
C SER A 217 -6.09 4.48 15.09
N SER A 218 -5.33 4.29 16.17
CA SER A 218 -4.95 5.38 17.05
C SER A 218 -4.38 6.45 16.13
N ILE A 219 -5.12 7.56 16.04
CA ILE A 219 -4.59 8.85 15.69
C ILE A 219 -3.47 9.03 16.71
N GLY A 220 -2.25 8.65 16.33
CA GLY A 220 -1.11 9.04 17.13
C GLY A 220 -1.08 10.55 17.11
N ASP A 221 -0.81 11.13 18.27
CA ASP A 221 -0.50 12.55 18.40
C ASP A 221 0.80 12.82 17.64
N TRP A 222 0.69 12.97 16.33
CA TRP A 222 1.57 13.84 15.55
C TRP A 222 1.07 15.27 15.60
#